data_AF-A0A532VFV9-F1
#
_entry.id   AF-A0A532VFV9-F1
#
_cell.length_a   1.000
_cell.length_b   1.000
_cell.length_c   1.000
_cell.angle_alpha   90.00
_cell.angle_beta   90.00
_cell.angle_gamma   90.00
#
_symmetry.space_group_name_H-M   'P 1'
#
loop_
_entity.id
_entity.type
_entity.pdbx_description
1 polymer ?
#
loop_
_entity_poly.entity_id
_entity_poly.type
_entity_poly.pdbx_seq_one_letter_code
_entity_poly.pdbx_strand_id
1 'polypeptide(L)' 'MENVLSSLGRKLYLVPLLPVTESHEKGLPKDYPAKLEAYWKEVSLRLDDLGSKVGKIHKIYHELINEKGEKGLEESD' A
#
# COMPACT_ATOMS: atom_id res chain seq x y z
N MET A 1 18.48 -11.07 35.80
CA MET A 1 17.77 -9.89 35.28
C MET A 1 17.00 -10.35 34.06
N GLU A 2 15.72 -10.62 34.24
CA GLU A 2 14.81 -11.02 33.16
C GLU A 2 14.67 -9.86 32.17
N ASN A 3 14.90 -10.16 30.89
CA ASN A 3 14.77 -9.20 29.82
C ASN A 3 13.27 -8.99 29.59
N VAL A 4 12.67 -8.02 30.28
CA VAL A 4 11.32 -7.52 30.02
C VAL A 4 11.35 -6.75 28.69
N LEU A 5 11.53 -7.48 27.59
CA LEU A 5 11.07 -7.02 26.30
C LEU A 5 9.56 -7.18 26.35
N SER A 6 8.89 -6.15 26.91
CA SER A 6 7.47 -5.91 26.73
C SER A 6 7.14 -6.26 25.28
N SER A 7 6.13 -7.10 25.06
CA SER A 7 5.68 -7.48 23.72
C SER A 7 5.53 -6.22 22.86
N LEU A 8 6.54 -5.92 22.04
CA LEU A 8 6.47 -4.84 21.06
C LEU A 8 5.33 -5.27 20.14
N GLY A 9 4.19 -4.60 20.26
CA GLY A 9 2.99 -4.95 19.50
C GLY A 9 3.33 -5.10 18.03
N ARG A 10 2.66 -6.03 17.35
CA ARG A 10 2.86 -6.23 15.91
C ARG A 10 2.62 -4.90 15.18
N LYS A 11 3.61 -4.44 14.42
CA LYS A 11 3.47 -3.25 13.57
C LYS A 11 2.79 -3.67 12.27
N LEU A 12 1.66 -3.02 11.95
CA LEU A 12 1.00 -3.14 10.67
C LEU A 12 1.50 -2.02 9.75
N TYR A 13 1.95 -2.37 8.55
CA TYR A 13 2.34 -1.42 7.51
C TYR A 13 1.33 -1.50 6.38
N LEU A 14 0.73 -0.37 6.02
CA LEU A 14 -0.29 -0.27 4.98
C LEU A 14 0.29 0.45 3.76
N VAL A 15 0.01 -0.10 2.58
CA VAL A 15 0.31 0.52 1.29
C VAL A 15 -1.03 0.72 0.59
N PRO A 16 -1.51 1.96 0.44
CA PRO A 16 -2.73 2.22 -0.31
C PRO A 16 -2.63 1.69 -1.75
N LEU A 17 -3.61 0.92 -2.19
CA LEU A 17 -3.72 0.58 -3.59
C LEU A 17 -4.38 1.77 -4.30
N LEU A 18 -3.65 2.39 -5.24
CA LEU A 18 -4.21 3.45 -6.08
C LEU A 18 -4.73 2.84 -7.38
N PRO A 19 -5.88 3.31 -7.91
CA PRO A 19 -6.45 2.76 -9.13
C PRO A 19 -5.49 2.94 -10.31
N VAL A 20 -5.22 1.83 -10.99
CA VAL A 20 -4.48 1.83 -12.26
C VAL A 20 -5.49 2.22 -13.33
N THR A 21 -5.51 3.51 -13.65
CA THR A 21 -6.38 4.07 -14.68
C THR A 21 -5.62 4.12 -16.00
N GLU A 22 -6.31 3.95 -17.13
CA GLU A 22 -5.68 4.29 -18.41
C GLU A 22 -5.43 5.81 -18.47
N SER A 23 -4.34 6.21 -19.12
CA SER A 23 -3.92 7.61 -19.28
C SER A 23 -4.95 8.52 -19.96
N HIS A 24 -6.06 7.96 -20.43
CA HIS A 24 -7.12 8.61 -21.19
C HIS A 24 -8.48 8.60 -20.48
N GLU A 25 -8.55 8.17 -19.22
CA GLU A 25 -9.81 8.17 -18.48
C GLU A 25 -10.30 9.60 -18.24
N LYS A 26 -11.54 9.89 -18.65
CA LYS A 26 -12.14 11.21 -18.51
C LYS A 26 -12.26 11.57 -17.02
N GLY A 27 -11.76 12.75 -16.66
CA GLY A 27 -11.89 13.30 -15.31
C GLY A 27 -10.61 13.20 -14.45
N LEU A 28 -9.58 12.52 -14.94
CA LEU A 28 -8.31 12.47 -14.22
C LEU A 28 -7.48 13.75 -14.42
N PRO A 29 -6.79 14.21 -13.36
CA PRO A 29 -5.76 15.23 -13.50
C PRO A 29 -4.70 14.82 -14.53
N LYS A 30 -4.24 15.77 -15.35
CA LYS A 30 -3.23 15.51 -16.39
C LYS A 30 -1.91 14.95 -15.84
N ASP A 31 -1.61 15.25 -14.58
CA ASP A 31 -0.40 14.82 -13.87
C ASP A 31 -0.58 13.52 -13.08
N TYR A 32 -1.79 12.94 -13.07
CA TYR A 32 -2.08 11.71 -12.34
C TYR A 32 -1.17 10.55 -12.73
N PRO A 33 -0.89 10.26 -14.03
CA PRO A 33 0.01 9.16 -14.40
C PRO A 33 1.42 9.33 -13.82
N ALA A 34 1.97 10.55 -13.85
CA ALA A 34 3.29 10.84 -13.31
C ALA A 34 3.32 10.71 -11.77
N LYS A 35 2.25 11.14 -11.09
CA LYS A 35 2.09 10.97 -9.64
C LYS A 35 1.95 9.49 -9.25
N LEU A 36 1.20 8.72 -10.03
CA LEU A 36 1.02 7.29 -9.81
C LEU A 36 2.35 6.53 -9.97
N GLU A 37 3.14 6.87 -10.99
CA GLU A 37 4.47 6.31 -11.18
C GLU A 37 5.41 6.66 -10.01
N ALA A 38 5.45 7.95 -9.62
CA ALA A 38 6.26 8.40 -8.49
C ALA A 38 5.86 7.71 -7.18
N TYR A 39 4.55 7.57 -6.94
CA TYR A 39 4.00 6.85 -5.80
C TYR A 39 4.52 5.41 -5.73
N TRP A 40 4.38 4.63 -6.81
CA TRP A 40 4.81 3.24 -6.83
C TRP A 40 6.33 3.09 -6.68
N LYS A 41 7.10 4.02 -7.23
CA LYS A 41 8.56 4.08 -7.01
C LYS A 41 8.89 4.30 -5.53
N GLU A 42 8.22 5.22 -4.86
CA GLU A 42 8.42 5.45 -3.42
C GLU A 42 7.99 4.25 -2.57
N VAL A 43 6.89 3.60 -2.91
CA VAL A 43 6.43 2.37 -2.24
C VAL A 43 7.51 1.29 -2.32
N SER A 44 8.07 1.05 -3.51
CA SER A 44 9.14 0.07 -3.70
C SER A 44 10.34 0.38 -2.80
N LEU A 45 10.81 1.64 -2.80
CA LEU A 45 11.94 2.07 -1.97
C LEU A 45 11.67 1.87 -0.46
N ARG A 46 10.44 2.19 -0.01
CA ARG A 46 10.05 2.01 1.39
C ARG A 46 9.97 0.54 1.78
N LEU A 47 9.49 -0.34 0.89
CA LEU A 47 9.42 -1.78 1.15
C LEU A 47 10.83 -2.39 1.23
N ASP A 48 11.76 -1.96 0.37
CA ASP A 48 13.16 -2.39 0.40
C ASP A 48 13.85 -1.96 1.70
N ASP A 49 13.71 -0.67 2.08
CA ASP A 49 14.24 -0.13 3.34
C ASP A 49 13.63 -0.85 4.55
N LEU A 50 12.31 -1.09 4.55
CA LEU A 50 11.64 -1.84 5.60
C LEU A 50 12.20 -3.26 5.70
N GLY A 51 12.32 -3.98 4.57
CA GLY A 51 12.89 -5.32 4.51
C GLY A 51 14.34 -5.37 5.04
N SER A 52 15.12 -4.32 4.85
CA SER A 52 16.47 -4.23 5.42
C SER A 52 16.47 -4.10 6.96
N LYS A 53 15.43 -3.48 7.54
CA LYS A 53 15.31 -3.21 8.98
C LYS A 53 14.63 -4.32 9.75
N VAL A 54 13.63 -4.97 9.16
CA VAL A 54 12.82 -6.01 9.83
C VAL A 54 13.17 -7.43 9.36
N GLY A 55 14.06 -7.54 8.38
CA GLY A 55 14.36 -8.80 7.70
C GLY A 55 13.38 -9.11 6.57
N LYS A 56 13.55 -10.30 5.97
CA LYS A 56 12.77 -10.72 4.80
C LYS A 56 11.25 -10.64 5.08
N ILE A 57 10.52 -9.95 4.22
CA ILE A 57 9.05 -9.94 4.25
C ILE A 57 8.58 -11.32 3.76
N HIS A 58 7.88 -12.06 4.61
CA HIS A 58 7.41 -13.43 4.31
C HIS A 58 5.97 -13.49 3.81
N LYS A 59 5.16 -12.48 4.15
CA LYS A 59 3.74 -12.42 3.82
C LYS A 59 3.35 -11.00 3.48
N ILE A 60 2.72 -10.82 2.34
CA ILE A 60 2.06 -9.58 1.93
C ILE A 60 0.58 -9.92 1.80
N TYR A 61 -0.25 -9.26 2.60
CA TYR A 61 -1.70 -9.39 2.53
C TYR A 61 -2.21 -8.30 1.60
N HIS A 62 -3.01 -8.68 0.61
CA HIS A 62 -3.71 -7.74 -0.26
C HIS A 62 -5.13 -7.65 0.28
N GLU A 63 -5.44 -6.58 0.99
CA GLU A 63 -6.84 -6.24 1.25
C GLU A 63 -7.39 -5.62 -0.03
N LEU A 64 -8.20 -6.40 -0.75
CA LEU A 64 -8.87 -5.96 -1.97
C LEU A 64 -10.35 -6.30 -1.83
N ILE A 65 -11.19 -5.27 -1.92
CA ILE A 65 -12.59 -5.43 -2.24
C ILE A 65 -12.67 -5.71 -3.74
N ASN A 66 -12.93 -6.97 -4.12
CA ASN A 66 -13.06 -7.38 -5.52
C ASN A 66 -14.48 -7.12 -6.03
N GLU A 67 -15.01 -5.92 -5.78
CA GLU A 67 -16.30 -5.45 -6.27
C GLU A 67 -16.06 -4.18 -7.09
N LYS A 68 -16.67 -4.10 -8.27
CA LYS A 68 -16.55 -2.93 -9.16
C LYS A 68 -17.69 -1.96 -8.92
N GLY A 69 -17.47 -0.69 -9.22
CA GLY A 69 -18.52 0.34 -9.18
C GLY A 69 -18.93 0.70 -7.75
N GLU A 70 -20.18 1.13 -7.57
CA GLU A 70 -20.70 1.65 -6.29
C GLU A 70 -20.53 0.67 -5.12
N LYS A 71 -20.70 -0.63 -5.35
CA LYS A 71 -20.48 -1.67 -4.32
C LYS A 71 -19.06 -1.70 -3.78
N GLY A 72 -18.07 -1.49 -4.64
CA GLY A 72 -16.67 -1.44 -4.23
C GLY A 72 -16.32 -0.21 -3.40
N LEU A 73 -17.08 0.89 -3.58
CA LEU A 73 -16.91 2.13 -2.83
C LEU A 73 -17.59 2.05 -1.45
N GLU A 74 -18.79 1.46 -1.38
CA GLU A 74 -19.53 1.29 -0.11
C GLU A 74 -18.81 0.39 0.90
N GLU A 75 -18.04 -0.62 0.44
CA GLU A 75 -17.27 -1.50 1.32
C GLU A 75 -15.92 -0.87 1.78
N SER A 76 -15.53 0.26 1.22
CA SER A 76 -14.22 0.91 1.48
C SER A 76 -14.24 2.02 2.55
N ASP A 77 -15.42 2.35 3.10
CA ASP A 77 -15.65 3.30 4.20
C ASP A 77 -15.82 2.58 5.57
#